data_AF-A0A967M182-F1
#
_entry.id   AF-A0A967M182-F1
#
_cell.length_a   1.000
_cell.length_b   1.000
_cell.length_c   1.000
_cell.angle_alpha   90.00
_cell.angle_beta   90.00
_cell.angle_gamma   90.00
#
_symmetry.space_group_name_H-M   'P 1'
#
loop_
_entity.id
_entity.type
_entity.pdbx_description
1 polymer ?
#
loop_
_entity_poly.entity_id
_entity_poly.type
_entity_poly.pdbx_seq_one_letter_code
_entity_poly.pdbx_strand_id
1 'polypeptide(L)'
;MKQALRPLDLPADRMDGEVVAVLFFEDERPLAGPAALLDWRLNGLLTRRLLNGEATGRRNEKILVDANSKILAPWVLFQGGGRLEGCDREIWRSAINDLLRSAAEAGFSRIALCLSPLCGASADEVVPLVREELTQLGDRRIECLLSVDERLRRQSDKETRAAQRPDVMDS
;
A
#
# COMPACT_ATOMS: atom_id res chain seq x y z
N MET A 1 26.69 -0.37 9.50
CA MET A 1 25.69 -1.47 9.54
C MET A 1 24.72 -1.27 8.38
N LYS A 2 24.21 -2.32 7.73
CA LYS A 2 23.61 -2.19 6.38
C LYS A 2 22.09 -2.32 6.40
N GLN A 3 21.40 -1.30 5.91
CA GLN A 3 19.98 -1.37 5.55
C GLN A 3 19.82 -2.33 4.36
N ALA A 4 18.68 -3.02 4.28
CA ALA A 4 18.40 -3.95 3.18
C ALA A 4 17.01 -3.70 2.60
N LEU A 5 16.93 -3.66 1.27
CA LEU A 5 15.68 -3.67 0.53
C LEU A 5 15.57 -4.99 -0.23
N ARG A 6 14.45 -5.68 -0.06
CA ARG A 6 14.14 -6.95 -0.75
C ARG A 6 12.79 -6.83 -1.45
N PRO A 7 12.77 -6.60 -2.76
CA PRO A 7 11.54 -6.73 -3.55
C PRO A 7 11.06 -8.19 -3.54
N LEU A 8 9.77 -8.41 -3.32
CA LEU A 8 9.12 -9.72 -3.28
C LEU A 8 7.82 -9.68 -4.09
N ASP A 9 7.54 -10.73 -4.84
CA ASP A 9 6.23 -10.94 -5.46
C ASP A 9 5.34 -11.79 -4.53
N LEU A 10 4.99 -11.18 -3.40
CA LEU A 10 4.08 -11.78 -2.42
C LEU A 10 2.95 -10.80 -2.13
N PRO A 11 1.70 -11.28 -1.95
CA PRO A 11 0.62 -10.43 -1.51
C PRO A 11 0.82 -10.00 -0.05
N ALA A 12 0.18 -8.89 0.35
CA ALA A 12 0.38 -8.26 1.65
C ALA A 12 0.14 -9.19 2.85
N ASP A 13 -0.82 -10.12 2.74
CA ASP A 13 -1.14 -11.10 3.79
C ASP A 13 -0.08 -12.20 3.96
N ARG A 14 0.88 -12.32 3.02
CA ARG A 14 1.96 -13.32 3.03
C ARG A 14 3.34 -12.71 3.31
N MET A 15 3.41 -11.42 3.60
CA MET A 15 4.67 -10.76 3.88
C MET A 15 5.16 -11.07 5.30
N ASP A 16 6.40 -11.56 5.39
CA ASP A 16 7.05 -11.99 6.64
C ASP A 16 7.82 -10.83 7.31
N GLY A 17 7.10 -9.76 7.67
CA GLY A 17 7.64 -8.62 8.42
C GLY A 17 7.15 -8.59 9.86
N GLU A 18 7.77 -7.77 10.72
CA GLU A 18 7.22 -7.43 12.03
C GLU A 18 5.94 -6.59 11.89
N VAL A 19 5.84 -5.84 10.81
CA VAL A 19 4.65 -5.08 10.42
C VAL A 19 4.47 -5.15 8.91
N VAL A 20 3.22 -5.28 8.46
CA VAL A 20 2.83 -4.98 7.07
C VAL A 20 2.19 -3.60 7.03
N ALA A 21 2.74 -2.70 6.22
CA ALA A 21 2.34 -1.31 6.14
C ALA A 21 1.80 -0.99 4.75
N VAL A 22 0.62 -0.35 4.70
CA VAL A 22 -0.13 -0.04 3.48
C VAL A 22 -0.73 1.36 3.54
N LEU A 23 -0.97 1.95 2.36
CA LEU A 23 -1.72 3.20 2.23
C LEU A 23 -3.22 2.94 2.01
N PHE A 24 -4.06 3.82 2.52
CA PHE A 24 -5.47 3.95 2.15
C PHE A 24 -5.83 5.44 1.98
N PHE A 25 -6.86 5.77 1.21
CA PHE A 25 -7.12 7.16 0.79
C PHE A 25 -8.52 7.65 1.18
N GLU A 26 -8.72 8.97 1.21
CA GLU A 26 -9.97 9.60 1.64
C GLU A 26 -11.16 9.31 0.72
N ASP A 27 -10.91 9.33 -0.58
CA ASP A 27 -11.88 9.28 -1.68
C ASP A 27 -11.87 7.94 -2.44
N GLU A 28 -11.01 6.99 -2.03
CA GLU A 28 -11.01 5.63 -2.60
C GLU A 28 -12.07 4.76 -1.92
N ARG A 29 -13.24 4.61 -2.55
CA ARG A 29 -14.33 3.76 -2.07
C ARG A 29 -14.90 2.91 -3.22
N PRO A 30 -14.98 1.57 -3.07
CA PRO A 30 -14.48 0.75 -1.95
C PRO A 30 -12.94 0.80 -1.83
N LEU A 31 -12.40 0.34 -0.69
CA LEU A 31 -10.95 0.17 -0.53
C LEU A 31 -10.38 -0.67 -1.70
N ALA A 32 -9.17 -0.35 -2.16
CA ALA A 32 -8.47 -1.12 -3.18
C ALA A 32 -7.10 -1.65 -2.71
N GLY A 33 -6.53 -2.54 -3.52
CA GLY A 33 -5.13 -2.97 -3.42
C GLY A 33 -4.78 -3.68 -2.11
N PRO A 34 -3.53 -3.52 -1.64
CA PRO A 34 -3.05 -4.12 -0.39
C PRO A 34 -3.92 -3.79 0.83
N ALA A 35 -4.46 -2.56 0.92
CA ALA A 35 -5.34 -2.18 2.03
C ALA A 35 -6.65 -2.98 2.03
N ALA A 36 -7.28 -3.16 0.86
CA ALA A 36 -8.48 -3.98 0.73
C ALA A 36 -8.23 -5.45 1.08
N LEU A 37 -7.10 -6.00 0.65
CA LEU A 37 -6.72 -7.38 0.97
C LEU A 37 -6.56 -7.59 2.49
N LEU A 38 -5.82 -6.71 3.15
CA LEU A 38 -5.59 -6.80 4.59
C LEU A 38 -6.89 -6.57 5.37
N ASP A 39 -7.72 -5.61 4.95
CA ASP A 39 -9.03 -5.37 5.55
C ASP A 39 -9.93 -6.62 5.45
N TRP A 40 -9.97 -7.27 4.28
CA TRP A 40 -10.70 -8.53 4.11
C TRP A 40 -10.18 -9.63 5.05
N ARG A 41 -8.86 -9.76 5.20
CA ARG A 41 -8.26 -10.70 6.17
C ARG A 41 -8.62 -10.33 7.60
N LEU A 42 -8.75 -9.05 7.93
CA LEU A 42 -9.18 -8.54 9.23
C LEU A 42 -10.71 -8.47 9.41
N ASN A 43 -11.48 -9.13 8.53
CA ASN A 43 -12.94 -9.19 8.57
C ASN A 43 -13.63 -7.81 8.47
N GLY A 44 -13.06 -6.90 7.70
CA GLY A 44 -13.63 -5.57 7.45
C GLY A 44 -13.36 -4.56 8.56
N LEU A 45 -12.30 -4.74 9.35
CA LEU A 45 -11.95 -3.85 10.47
C LEU A 45 -11.80 -2.39 10.02
N LEU A 46 -11.01 -2.14 8.97
CA LEU A 46 -10.80 -0.80 8.42
C LEU A 46 -12.08 -0.29 7.78
N THR A 47 -12.80 -1.12 7.01
CA THR A 47 -14.09 -0.74 6.42
C THR A 47 -15.09 -0.29 7.49
N ARG A 48 -15.20 -0.99 8.62
CA ARG A 48 -16.08 -0.57 9.73
C ARG A 48 -15.64 0.76 10.34
N ARG A 49 -14.33 0.98 10.54
CA ARG A 49 -13.82 2.25 11.04
C ARG A 49 -14.12 3.41 10.08
N LEU A 50 -14.02 3.18 8.77
CA LEU A 50 -14.39 4.15 7.75
C LEU A 50 -15.90 4.47 7.79
N LEU A 51 -16.75 3.45 7.85
CA LEU A 51 -18.21 3.62 7.90
C LEU A 51 -18.69 4.30 9.18
N ASN A 52 -18.00 4.07 10.30
CA ASN A 52 -18.28 4.72 11.59
C ASN A 52 -17.69 6.14 11.69
N GLY A 53 -16.90 6.60 10.72
CA GLY A 53 -16.20 7.88 10.78
C GLY A 53 -15.02 7.92 11.76
N GLU A 54 -14.58 6.75 12.26
CA GLU A 54 -13.41 6.61 13.13
C GLU A 54 -12.08 6.66 12.36
N ALA A 55 -12.15 6.41 11.05
CA ALA A 55 -11.06 6.54 10.11
C ALA A 55 -11.56 7.30 8.88
N THR A 56 -10.67 8.03 8.22
CA THR A 56 -11.03 8.87 7.08
C THR A 56 -10.16 8.62 5.86
N GLY A 57 -8.89 8.28 6.03
CA GLY A 57 -7.87 8.23 4.98
C GLY A 57 -7.03 9.50 4.89
N ARG A 58 -7.23 10.45 5.81
CA ARG A 58 -6.50 11.73 5.87
C ARG A 58 -5.01 11.50 5.91
N ARG A 59 -4.25 12.40 5.27
CA ARG A 59 -2.80 12.29 5.19
C ARG A 59 -2.19 12.08 6.57
N ASN A 60 -1.40 11.02 6.71
CA ASN A 60 -0.70 10.61 7.94
C ASN A 60 -1.61 10.21 9.11
N GLU A 61 -2.90 9.93 8.86
CA GLU A 61 -3.76 9.19 9.79
C GLU A 61 -3.22 7.77 9.94
N LYS A 62 -2.92 7.31 11.16
CA LYS A 62 -2.27 6.02 11.41
C LYS A 62 -3.19 5.11 12.20
N ILE A 63 -3.35 3.87 11.73
CA ILE A 63 -4.11 2.83 12.41
C ILE A 63 -3.21 1.60 12.48
N LEU A 64 -2.71 1.32 13.69
CA LEU A 64 -1.94 0.12 13.98
C LEU A 64 -2.84 -0.89 14.68
N VAL A 65 -2.92 -2.11 14.14
CA VAL A 65 -3.73 -3.19 14.71
C VAL A 65 -2.95 -4.48 14.78
N ASP A 66 -3.29 -5.31 15.76
CA ASP A 66 -2.83 -6.68 15.83
C ASP A 66 -3.36 -7.46 14.63
N ALA A 67 -2.47 -8.22 14.01
CA ALA A 67 -2.87 -9.15 12.97
C ALA A 67 -3.57 -10.36 13.58
N ASN A 68 -4.43 -11.00 12.79
CA ASN A 68 -4.95 -12.32 13.12
C ASN A 68 -4.13 -13.41 12.42
N SER A 69 -4.47 -14.68 12.63
CA SER A 69 -3.77 -15.83 12.03
C SER A 69 -3.83 -15.93 10.51
N LYS A 70 -4.52 -15.00 9.81
CA LYS A 70 -4.63 -14.97 8.34
C LYS A 70 -3.60 -14.06 7.68
N ILE A 71 -2.86 -13.26 8.47
CA ILE A 71 -1.80 -12.37 8.01
C ILE A 71 -0.51 -12.85 8.68
N LEU A 72 0.57 -12.97 7.90
CA LEU A 72 1.83 -13.53 8.42
C LEU A 72 2.55 -12.57 9.37
N ALA A 73 2.58 -11.28 9.06
CA ALA A 73 3.10 -10.25 9.95
C ALA A 73 2.21 -10.10 11.20
N PRO A 74 2.78 -9.91 12.41
CA PRO A 74 2.01 -9.78 13.64
C PRO A 74 1.30 -8.43 13.78
N TRP A 75 1.72 -7.40 13.04
CA TRP A 75 1.11 -6.07 13.04
C TRP A 75 0.72 -5.63 11.64
N VAL A 76 -0.38 -4.88 11.55
CA VAL A 76 -0.80 -4.17 10.33
C VAL A 76 -0.84 -2.68 10.61
N LEU A 77 -0.12 -1.90 9.80
CA LEU A 77 -0.17 -0.45 9.80
C LEU A 77 -0.91 0.04 8.56
N PHE A 78 -2.11 0.59 8.75
CA PHE A 78 -2.78 1.38 7.74
C PHE A 78 -2.39 2.85 7.94
N GLN A 79 -1.96 3.52 6.87
CA GLN A 79 -1.72 4.95 6.89
C GLN A 79 -2.51 5.67 5.81
N GLY A 80 -3.15 6.77 6.18
CA GLY A 80 -3.88 7.63 5.26
C GLY A 80 -2.90 8.33 4.31
N GLY A 81 -3.11 8.13 3.01
CA GLY A 81 -2.37 8.80 1.94
C GLY A 81 -2.92 10.18 1.59
N GLY A 82 -4.07 10.58 2.15
CA GLY A 82 -4.81 11.77 1.77
C GLY A 82 -5.81 11.48 0.64
N ARG A 83 -6.08 12.49 -0.20
CA ARG A 83 -6.97 12.38 -1.36
C ARG A 83 -6.21 11.87 -2.58
N LEU A 84 -6.82 10.97 -3.35
CA LEU A 84 -6.35 10.53 -4.66
C LEU A 84 -6.64 11.57 -5.73
N GLU A 85 -7.75 12.31 -5.61
CA GLU A 85 -8.04 13.43 -6.49
C GLU A 85 -6.93 14.48 -6.38
N GLY A 86 -6.25 14.76 -7.50
CA GLY A 86 -5.11 15.66 -7.54
C GLY A 86 -3.80 15.06 -6.99
N CYS A 87 -3.78 13.77 -6.65
CA CYS A 87 -2.55 13.08 -6.28
C CYS A 87 -1.63 12.99 -7.50
N ASP A 88 -0.44 13.57 -7.38
CA ASP A 88 0.63 13.44 -8.36
C ASP A 88 1.73 12.50 -7.84
N ARG A 89 2.81 12.37 -8.61
CA ARG A 89 3.93 11.48 -8.24
C ARG A 89 4.67 11.94 -6.99
N GLU A 90 4.72 13.25 -6.72
CA GLU A 90 5.45 13.81 -5.58
C GLU A 90 4.66 13.62 -4.28
N ILE A 91 3.35 13.88 -4.32
CA ILE A 91 2.42 13.62 -3.21
C ILE A 91 2.45 12.14 -2.83
N TRP A 92 2.41 11.26 -3.83
CA TRP A 92 2.46 9.81 -3.61
C TRP A 92 3.83 9.34 -3.09
N ARG A 93 4.94 9.83 -3.66
CA ARG A 93 6.30 9.57 -3.14
C ARG A 93 6.40 9.98 -1.67
N SER A 94 5.91 11.17 -1.35
CA SER A 94 5.90 11.69 0.01
C SER A 94 5.06 10.81 0.95
N ALA A 95 3.92 10.28 0.50
CA ALA A 95 3.11 9.35 1.29
C ALA A 95 3.83 8.02 1.56
N ILE A 96 4.59 7.49 0.59
CA ILE A 96 5.42 6.30 0.77
C ILE A 96 6.52 6.55 1.81
N ASN A 97 7.19 7.72 1.74
CA ASN A 97 8.20 8.11 2.71
C ASN A 97 7.59 8.18 4.12
N ASP A 98 6.47 8.88 4.26
CA ASP A 98 5.78 9.00 5.54
C ASP A 98 5.37 7.63 6.11
N LEU A 99 4.95 6.69 5.27
CA LEU A 99 4.58 5.33 5.68
C LEU A 99 5.79 4.57 6.22
N LEU A 100 6.89 4.55 5.47
CA LEU A 100 8.12 3.87 5.87
C LEU A 100 8.69 4.48 7.17
N ARG A 101 8.73 5.81 7.25
CA ARG A 101 9.17 6.54 8.42
C ARG A 101 8.31 6.22 9.64
N SER A 102 6.99 6.19 9.48
CA SER A 102 6.07 5.87 10.57
C SER A 102 6.26 4.45 11.10
N ALA A 103 6.44 3.48 10.21
CA ALA A 103 6.76 2.10 10.62
C ALA A 103 8.10 2.03 11.36
N ALA A 104 9.12 2.73 10.86
CA ALA A 104 10.41 2.79 11.54
C ALA A 104 10.29 3.46 12.92
N GLU A 105 9.67 4.64 13.01
CA GLU A 105 9.47 5.40 14.25
C GLU A 105 8.67 4.63 15.30
N ALA A 106 7.75 3.76 14.89
CA ALA A 106 7.05 2.81 15.76
C ALA A 106 7.95 1.71 16.35
N GLY A 107 9.22 1.62 15.91
CA GLY A 107 10.23 0.70 16.44
C GLY A 107 10.43 -0.57 15.60
N PHE A 108 9.71 -0.73 14.49
CA PHE A 108 9.87 -1.89 13.61
C PHE A 108 11.19 -1.84 12.85
N SER A 109 11.90 -2.96 12.85
CA SER A 109 13.19 -3.15 12.16
C SER A 109 13.04 -4.02 10.90
N ARG A 110 11.99 -4.86 10.82
CA ARG A 110 11.67 -5.64 9.62
C ARG A 110 10.29 -5.24 9.08
N ILE A 111 10.26 -4.33 8.12
CA ILE A 111 9.06 -3.66 7.64
C ILE A 111 8.65 -4.25 6.29
N ALA A 112 7.41 -4.71 6.16
CA ALA A 112 6.83 -5.09 4.88
C ALA A 112 6.00 -3.93 4.30
N LEU A 113 6.53 -3.21 3.31
CA LEU A 113 5.78 -2.20 2.56
C LEU A 113 5.05 -2.87 1.39
N CYS A 114 3.72 -2.71 1.34
CA CYS A 114 2.92 -3.18 0.22
C CYS A 114 2.20 -2.00 -0.43
N LEU A 115 2.55 -1.72 -1.69
CA LEU A 115 2.13 -0.51 -2.38
C LEU A 115 1.40 -0.86 -3.68
N SER A 116 0.36 -0.10 -4.00
CA SER A 116 -0.20 -0.06 -5.35
C SER A 116 0.41 1.12 -6.11
N PRO A 117 0.93 0.94 -7.34
CA PRO A 117 1.40 2.05 -8.15
C PRO A 117 0.26 3.01 -8.46
N LEU A 118 0.45 4.28 -8.15
CA LEU A 118 -0.49 5.36 -8.45
C LEU A 118 0.18 6.41 -9.36
N CYS A 119 -0.61 7.33 -9.91
CA CYS A 119 -0.09 8.50 -10.63
C CYS A 119 0.79 8.13 -11.85
N GLY A 120 0.48 7.01 -12.51
CA GLY A 120 1.25 6.51 -13.67
C GLY A 120 2.55 5.80 -13.30
N ALA A 121 2.85 5.61 -12.01
CA ALA A 121 4.08 4.94 -11.58
C ALA A 121 4.13 3.45 -11.98
N SER A 122 5.33 2.93 -12.25
CA SER A 122 5.58 1.49 -12.43
C SER A 122 6.28 0.87 -11.21
N ALA A 123 6.26 -0.46 -11.09
CA ALA A 123 7.05 -1.14 -10.06
C ALA A 123 8.56 -0.80 -10.13
N ASP A 124 9.10 -0.64 -11.34
CA ASP A 124 10.50 -0.27 -11.56
C ASP A 124 10.85 1.12 -11.03
N GLU A 125 9.88 2.02 -10.89
CA GLU A 125 10.06 3.35 -10.29
C GLU A 125 9.94 3.32 -8.75
N VAL A 126 9.18 2.37 -8.19
CA VAL A 126 8.97 2.27 -6.74
C VAL A 126 10.18 1.74 -6.01
N VAL A 127 10.83 0.72 -6.55
CA VAL A 127 12.02 0.10 -5.92
C VAL A 127 13.15 1.12 -5.67
N PRO A 128 13.59 1.94 -6.63
CA PRO A 128 14.64 2.93 -6.39
C PRO A 128 14.18 4.03 -5.43
N LEU A 129 12.91 4.44 -5.48
CA LEU A 129 12.33 5.41 -4.55
C LEU A 129 12.43 4.91 -3.10
N VAL A 130 11.93 3.69 -2.82
CA VAL A 130 12.00 3.12 -1.46
C VAL A 130 13.46 2.91 -1.03
N ARG A 131 14.35 2.56 -1.96
CA ARG A 131 15.79 2.43 -1.67
C ARG A 131 16.40 3.75 -1.23
N GLU A 132 16.12 4.84 -1.95
CA GLU A 132 16.56 6.18 -1.62
C GLU A 132 16.06 6.57 -0.22
N GLU A 133 14.78 6.37 0.05
CA GLU A 133 14.19 6.71 1.36
C GLU A 133 14.77 5.90 2.51
N LEU A 134 15.06 4.61 2.32
CA LEU A 134 15.73 3.81 3.33
C LEU A 134 17.08 4.45 3.71
N THR A 135 17.88 4.88 2.73
CA THR A 135 19.18 5.52 3.02
C THR A 135 19.06 6.79 3.85
N GLN A 136 17.92 7.49 3.79
CA GLN A 136 17.66 8.69 4.58
C GLN A 136 17.26 8.41 6.03
N LEU A 137 16.92 7.17 6.39
CA LEU A 137 16.55 6.78 7.77
C LEU A 137 17.76 6.58 8.71
N GLY A 138 18.96 6.96 8.26
CA GLY A 138 20.18 6.97 9.07
C GLY A 138 20.64 5.58 9.51
N ASP A 139 21.29 5.50 10.67
CA ASP A 139 21.96 4.29 11.17
C ASP A 139 21.02 3.17 11.67
N ARG A 140 19.70 3.31 11.49
CA ARG A 140 18.74 2.29 11.92
C ARG A 140 18.88 1.04 11.06
N ARG A 141 18.99 -0.13 11.70
CA ARG A 141 19.06 -1.42 11.02
C ARG A 141 17.66 -1.82 10.55
N ILE A 142 17.27 -1.33 9.38
CA ILE A 142 15.98 -1.62 8.77
C ILE A 142 16.15 -2.62 7.62
N GLU A 143 15.40 -3.71 7.67
CA GLU A 143 15.13 -4.60 6.54
C GLU A 143 13.74 -4.30 6.01
N CYS A 144 13.66 -3.79 4.79
CA CYS A 144 12.41 -3.52 4.10
C CYS A 144 12.11 -4.63 3.10
N LEU A 145 10.99 -5.31 3.28
CA LEU A 145 10.39 -6.21 2.30
C LEU A 145 9.39 -5.39 1.48
N LEU A 146 9.59 -5.28 0.17
CA LEU A 146 8.75 -4.46 -0.69
C LEU A 146 7.92 -5.34 -1.62
N SER A 147 6.60 -5.18 -1.58
CA SER A 147 5.69 -5.74 -2.58
C SER A 147 5.01 -4.60 -3.33
N VAL A 148 4.98 -4.71 -4.66
CA VAL A 148 4.28 -3.76 -5.53
C VAL A 148 3.15 -4.50 -6.23
N ASP A 149 1.91 -4.17 -5.88
CA ASP A 149 0.73 -4.80 -6.43
C ASP A 149 0.31 -4.11 -7.73
N GLU A 150 0.79 -4.62 -8.86
CA GLU A 150 0.39 -4.17 -10.20
C GLU A 150 -0.93 -4.80 -10.70
N ARG A 151 -1.59 -5.64 -9.91
CA ARG A 151 -2.77 -6.40 -10.38
C ARG A 151 -3.98 -5.51 -10.64
N LEU A 152 -4.05 -4.36 -9.97
CA LEU A 152 -5.10 -3.35 -10.19
C LEU A 152 -5.05 -2.73 -11.61
N ARG A 153 -3.85 -2.45 -12.16
CA ARG A 153 -3.72 -1.94 -13.55
C ARG A 153 -4.32 -2.90 -14.57
N ARG A 154 -4.18 -4.21 -14.34
CA ARG A 154 -4.69 -5.23 -15.28
C ARG A 154 -6.21 -5.33 -15.31
N GLN A 155 -6.91 -4.88 -14.26
CA GLN A 155 -8.38 -4.88 -14.22
C GLN A 155 -8.96 -3.66 -14.93
N SER A 156 -8.42 -2.46 -14.71
CA SER A 156 -8.84 -1.24 -15.43
C SER A 156 -8.56 -1.31 -16.93
N ASP A 157 -7.43 -1.90 -17.34
CA ASP A 157 -7.08 -2.06 -18.76
C ASP A 157 -7.97 -3.11 -19.46
N LYS A 158 -8.46 -4.11 -18.72
CA LYS A 158 -9.40 -5.11 -19.24
C LYS A 158 -10.81 -4.54 -19.40
N GLU A 159 -11.29 -3.75 -18.46
CA GLU A 159 -12.60 -3.09 -18.56
C GLU A 159 -12.62 -2.07 -19.71
N THR A 160 -11.53 -1.31 -19.88
CA THR A 160 -11.39 -0.36 -21.00
C THR A 160 -11.37 -1.07 -22.37
N ARG A 161 -10.73 -2.25 -22.48
CA ARG A 161 -10.75 -3.04 -23.72
C ARG A 161 -12.08 -3.77 -23.98
N ALA A 162 -12.84 -4.10 -22.94
CA ALA A 162 -14.15 -4.75 -23.08
C ALA A 162 -15.24 -3.77 -23.56
N ALA A 163 -15.11 -2.48 -23.25
CA ALA A 163 -16.02 -1.42 -23.69
C ALA A 163 -15.83 -0.98 -25.16
N GLN A 164 -14.88 -1.57 -25.89
CA GLN A 164 -14.48 -1.15 -27.24
C GLN A 164 -14.67 -2.23 -28.31
N ARG A 165 -15.67 -3.11 -28.14
CA ARG A 165 -16.20 -3.92 -29.23
C ARG A 165 -17.33 -3.14 -29.90
N PRO A 166 -17.17 -2.66 -31.16
CA PRO A 166 -18.32 -2.17 -31.91
C PRO A 166 -19.24 -3.36 -32.22
N ASP A 167 -20.53 -3.20 -31.95
CA ASP A 167 -21.57 -4.07 -32.50
C ASP A 167 -21.45 -4.03 -34.03
N VAL A 168 -20.86 -5.08 -34.59
CA VAL A 168 -20.95 -5.35 -36.02
C VAL A 168 -22.37 -5.86 -36.24
N MET A 169 -23.24 -4.92 -36.61
CA MET A 169 -24.60 -5.17 -37.04
C MET A 169 -24.54 -5.86 -38.41
N ASP A 170 -24.69 -7.19 -38.41
CA ASP A 170 -24.87 -7.99 -39.63
C ASP A 170 -26.16 -7.55 -40.33
N SER A 171 -26.07 -7.26 -41.63
CA SER A 171 -27.20 -7.07 -42.55
C SER A 171 -26.88 -7.73 -43.87
#